data_AF-A0A7V9EY91-F1
#
_entry.id   AF-A0A7V9EY91-F1
#
_cell.length_a   1.000
_cell.length_b   1.000
_cell.length_c   1.000
_cell.angle_alpha   90.00
_cell.angle_beta   90.00
_cell.angle_gamma   90.00
#
_symmetry.space_group_name_H-M   'P 1'
#
loop_
_entity.id
_entity.type
_entity.pdbx_description
1 polymer ?
#
loop_
_entity_poly.entity_id
_entity_poly.type
_entity_poly.pdbx_seq_one_letter_code
_entity_poly.pdbx_strand_id
1 'polypeptide(L)' 'MPSVQVKDVPEDVHAMLRRRAAVAGQSLQEYLLAHLVNEARSPTLDEILARAEQRTGGRASLASAVSAVRADRDAS' A
#
# COMPACT_ATOMS: atom_id res chain seq x y z
N MET A 1 0.90 19.61 10.26
CA MET A 1 1.14 18.44 9.39
C MET A 1 2.25 17.61 10.01
N PRO A 2 2.21 16.27 9.94
CA PRO A 2 3.29 15.43 10.45
C PRO A 2 4.56 15.65 9.62
N SER A 3 5.71 15.68 10.28
CA SER A 3 7.03 15.77 9.66
C SER A 3 7.91 14.62 10.15
N VAL A 4 8.85 14.21 9.30
CA VAL A 4 9.80 13.14 9.59
C VAL A 4 11.20 13.70 9.35
N GLN A 5 12.09 13.52 10.32
CA GLN A 5 13.51 13.85 10.20
C GLN A 5 14.33 12.57 10.34
N VAL A 6 15.16 12.30 9.33
CA VAL A 6 16.11 11.18 9.35
C VAL A 6 17.48 11.73 9.70
N LYS A 7 18.08 11.22 10.78
CA LYS A 7 19.41 11.63 11.25
C LYS A 7 20.45 10.60 10.80
N ASP A 8 21.71 11.03 10.81
CA ASP A 8 22.87 10.16 10.59
C ASP A 8 22.83 9.40 9.24
N VAL A 9 22.25 10.02 8.22
CA VAL A 9 22.26 9.49 6.85
C VAL A 9 23.70 9.53 6.34
N PRO A 10 24.27 8.38 5.93
CA PRO A 10 25.61 8.36 5.34
C PRO A 10 25.73 9.34 4.17
N GLU A 11 26.86 10.03 4.08
CA GLU A 11 27.05 11.12 3.11
C GLU A 11 26.90 10.64 1.66
N ASP A 12 27.40 9.44 1.38
CA ASP A 12 27.29 8.76 0.09
C ASP A 12 25.84 8.47 -0.28
N VAL A 13 25.04 8.00 0.68
CA VAL A 13 23.60 7.74 0.50
C VAL A 13 22.85 9.04 0.23
N HIS A 14 23.13 10.09 1.02
CA HIS A 14 22.52 11.40 0.82
C HIS A 14 22.87 11.98 -0.57
N ALA A 15 24.13 11.90 -0.99
CA ALA A 15 24.57 12.36 -2.32
C ALA A 15 23.88 11.60 -3.45
N MET A 16 23.76 10.27 -3.32
CA MET A 16 23.05 9.44 -4.29
C MET A 16 21.58 9.83 -4.41
N LEU A 17 20.88 10.02 -3.28
CA LEU A 17 19.47 10.40 -3.27
C LEU A 17 19.26 11.79 -3.88
N ARG A 18 20.13 12.75 -3.55
CA ARG A 18 20.10 14.09 -4.15
C ARG A 18 20.28 14.06 -5.66
N ARG A 19 21.22 13.23 -6.16
CA ARG A 19 21.41 13.02 -7.61
C ARG A 19 20.15 12.44 -8.26
N ARG A 20 19.54 11.43 -7.65
CA ARG A 20 18.32 10.79 -8.18
C ARG A 20 17.14 11.78 -8.22
N ALA A 21 16.98 12.58 -7.16
CA ALA A 21 15.97 13.64 -7.12
C ALA A 21 16.16 14.66 -8.25
N ALA A 22 17.41 15.10 -8.49
CA ALA A 22 17.73 16.01 -9.58
C ALA A 22 17.42 15.41 -10.97
N VAL A 23 17.74 14.13 -11.18
CA VAL A 23 17.40 13.41 -12.43
C VAL A 23 15.88 13.31 -12.62
N ALA A 24 15.11 13.17 -11.54
CA ALA A 24 13.65 13.15 -11.57
C ALA A 24 13.02 14.55 -11.69
N GLY A 25 13.82 15.62 -11.68
CA GLY A 25 13.32 17.01 -11.69
C GLY A 25 12.61 17.41 -10.39
N GLN A 26 12.94 16.76 -9.28
CA GLN A 26 12.30 16.95 -7.98
C GLN A 26 13.30 17.52 -6.96
N SER A 27 12.80 18.27 -5.98
CA SER A 27 13.58 18.51 -4.78
C SER A 27 13.83 17.20 -4.02
N LEU A 28 14.89 17.14 -3.21
CA LEU A 28 15.18 15.95 -2.41
C LEU A 28 14.01 15.59 -1.48
N GLN A 29 13.34 16.59 -0.91
CA GLN A 29 12.19 16.38 -0.02
C GLN A 29 11.00 15.75 -0.75
N GLU A 30 10.65 16.24 -1.94
CA GLU A 30 9.57 15.67 -2.76
C GLU A 30 9.88 14.24 -3.20
N TYR A 31 11.12 13.99 -3.63
CA TYR A 31 11.58 12.66 -4.02
C TYR A 31 11.46 11.65 -2.87
N LEU A 32 11.92 12.03 -1.67
CA LEU A 32 11.83 11.18 -0.49
C LEU A 32 10.39 10.97 -0.02
N LEU A 33 9.57 12.02 -0.03
CA LEU A 33 8.15 11.89 0.30
C LEU A 33 7.45 10.91 -0.64
N ALA A 34 7.69 11.02 -1.95
CA ALA A 34 7.12 10.10 -2.93
C ALA A 34 7.56 8.65 -2.67
N HIS A 35 8.83 8.44 -2.33
CA HIS A 35 9.34 7.11 -1.95
C HIS A 35 8.64 6.56 -0.69
N LEU A 36 8.60 7.34 0.39
CA LEU A 36 7.98 6.92 1.65
C LEU A 36 6.47 6.66 1.49
N VAL A 37 5.78 7.47 0.69
CA VAL A 37 4.36 7.26 0.39
C VAL A 37 4.15 5.98 -0.41
N ASN A 38 4.98 5.71 -1.41
CA ASN A 38 4.88 4.49 -2.20
C ASN A 38 5.20 3.24 -1.36
N GLU A 39 6.21 3.33 -0.49
CA GLU A 39 6.56 2.26 0.45
C GLU A 39 5.40 1.98 1.41
N ALA A 40 4.87 3.02 2.07
CA ALA A 40 3.79 2.87 3.06
C ALA A 40 2.45 2.44 2.45
N ARG A 41 2.19 2.73 1.17
CA ARG A 41 0.95 2.33 0.47
C ARG A 41 1.02 0.92 -0.10
N SER A 42 2.22 0.36 -0.24
CA SER A 42 2.39 -1.01 -0.74
C SER A 42 2.22 -1.97 0.43
N PRO A 43 1.13 -2.75 0.51
CA PRO A 43 0.96 -3.69 1.60
C PRO A 43 2.09 -4.72 1.54
N THR A 44 2.72 -4.93 2.67
CA THR A 44 3.75 -5.96 2.82
C THR A 44 3.13 -7.35 2.65
N LEU A 45 3.95 -8.34 2.30
CA LEU A 45 3.48 -9.72 2.16
C LEU A 45 2.83 -10.23 3.45
N ASP A 46 3.41 -9.88 4.60
CA ASP A 46 2.90 -10.23 5.92
C ASP A 46 1.52 -9.58 6.19
N GLU A 47 1.32 -8.32 5.80
CA GLU A 47 0.00 -7.67 5.89
C GLU A 47 -1.03 -8.28 4.94
N ILE A 48 -0.60 -8.76 3.76
CA ILE A 48 -1.47 -9.47 2.82
C ILE A 48 -1.88 -10.83 3.42
N LEU A 49 -0.94 -11.57 4.00
CA LEU A 49 -1.19 -12.87 4.64
C LEU A 49 -2.12 -12.69 5.86
N ALA A 50 -1.83 -11.73 6.74
CA ALA A 50 -2.70 -11.40 7.87
C ALA A 50 -4.12 -10.97 7.42
N ARG A 51 -4.24 -10.23 6.31
CA ARG A 51 -5.54 -9.89 5.71
C ARG A 51 -6.25 -11.11 5.15
N ALA A 52 -5.55 -12.09 4.58
CA ALA A 52 -6.13 -13.33 4.09
C ALA A 52 -6.65 -14.22 5.22
N GLU A 53 -5.94 -14.28 6.35
CA GLU A 53 -6.40 -14.94 7.58
C GLU A 53 -7.67 -14.27 8.11
N GLN A 54 -7.72 -12.93 8.17
CA GLN A 54 -8.92 -12.19 8.59
C GLN A 54 -10.12 -12.37 7.65
N ARG A 55 -9.90 -12.47 6.33
CA ARG A 55 -10.96 -12.73 5.34
C ARG A 55 -11.48 -14.18 5.38
N THR A 56 -10.73 -15.11 5.96
CA THR A 56 -11.21 -16.49 6.16
C THR A 56 -12.34 -16.55 7.21
N GLY A 57 -12.45 -15.53 8.07
CA GLY A 57 -13.60 -15.33 8.98
C GLY A 57 -14.86 -14.76 8.32
N GLY A 58 -14.82 -14.42 7.02
CA GLY A 58 -15.93 -13.84 6.27
C GLY A 58 -16.40 -14.72 5.11
N ARG A 59 -16.61 -16.03 5.33
CA ARG A 59 -17.28 -16.87 4.33
C ARG A 59 -18.79 -16.63 4.39
N ALA A 60 -19.28 -15.64 3.65
CA ALA A 60 -20.57 -15.84 2.99
C ALA A 60 -20.40 -17.15 2.19
N SER A 61 -21.11 -18.20 2.61
CA SER A 61 -20.99 -19.52 1.99
C SER A 61 -21.26 -19.39 0.48
N LEU A 62 -20.62 -20.21 -0.35
CA LEU A 62 -20.99 -20.32 -1.76
C LEU A 62 -22.52 -20.54 -1.90
N ALA A 63 -23.13 -21.23 -0.93
CA ALA A 63 -24.57 -21.39 -0.83
C ALA A 63 -25.34 -20.07 -0.66
N SER A 64 -24.83 -19.10 0.11
CA SER A 64 -25.50 -17.79 0.26
C SER A 64 -25.37 -16.94 -1.01
N ALA A 65 -24.26 -17.07 -1.73
CA ALA A 65 -24.09 -16.43 -3.04
C ALA A 65 -25.06 -17.01 -4.10
N VAL A 66 -25.25 -18.35 -4.12
CA VAL A 66 -26.21 -19.00 -5.02
C VAL A 66 -27.65 -18.63 -4.68
N SER A 67 -28.02 -18.59 -3.39
CA SER A 67 -29.37 -18.20 -2.97
C SER A 67 -29.71 -16.76 -3.35
N ALA A 68 -28.75 -15.82 -3.25
CA ALA A 68 -28.95 -14.43 -3.63
C ALA A 68 -29.26 -14.28 -5.14
N VAL A 69 -28.54 -15.02 -6.00
CA VAL A 69 -28.76 -14.98 -7.46
C VAL A 69 -30.08 -15.63 -7.87
N ARG A 70 -30.55 -16.66 -7.15
CA ARG A 70 -31.85 -17.28 -7.42
C ARG A 70 -33.02 -16.37 -7.02
N ALA A 71 -32.93 -15.72 -5.86
CA ALA A 71 -33.96 -14.80 -5.38
C ALA A 71 -34.19 -13.61 -6.34
N ASP A 72 -33.13 -13.12 -6.98
CA ASP A 72 -33.22 -12.04 -7.97
C ASP A 72 -33.89 -12.49 -9.28
N ARG A 73 -33.70 -13.76 -9.67
CA ARG A 73 -34.29 -14.35 -10.88
C ARG A 73 -35.77 -14.69 -10.73
N ASP A 74 -36.19 -15.14 -9.55
CA ASP A 74 -37.58 -15.51 -9.27
C ASP A 74 -38.48 -14.26 -9.07
N ALA A 75 -37.89 -13.07 -8.92
CA ALA A 75 -38.58 -11.80 -8.79
C ALA A 75 -38.76 -11.04 -10.12
N SER A 76 -38.34 -11.61 -11.26
CA SER A 76 -38.50 -11.06 -12.62
C SER A 76 -39.51 -11.84 -13.46
#